data_AF-A0A8T4ZYD4-F1
#
_entry.id   AF-A0A8T4ZYD4-F1
#
_cell.length_a   1.000
_cell.length_b   1.000
_cell.length_c   1.000
_cell.angle_alpha   90.00
_cell.angle_beta   90.00
_cell.angle_gamma   90.00
#
_symmetry.space_group_name_H-M   'P 1'
#
loop_
_entity.id
_entity.type
_entity.pdbx_description
1 polymer ?
#
loop_
_entity_poly.entity_id
_entity_poly.type
_entity_poly.pdbx_seq_one_letter_code
_entity_poly.pdbx_strand_id
1 'polypeptide(L)'
;LEQLFNENIIPVMPGFIGKTLRGEITTLGRGGSDTTAFLVAKAIGASDVIIVTDVAGILSADPKIVPNPKIIEKIDVEKLAHLCDVGAKFIHKKSLKFLDGSFRVRVASYKSNNLNEGTIIQCPIHRNDVSRENMPMACITMVAEKSSEIWDILSKALEIIKRNNIAVLALTADPYLLKLYVQDAEAEKAAKILHSKLVSDVRGDFLALAIKRGIVNKAECKFKGLLLN
;
A
#
# COMPACT_ATOMS: atom_id res chain seq x y z
N LEU A 1 -32.67 1.42 12.67
CA LEU A 1 -31.74 2.49 13.12
C LEU A 1 -32.42 3.85 13.01
N GLU A 2 -32.99 4.21 11.85
CA GLU A 2 -33.71 5.49 11.67
C GLU A 2 -34.76 5.79 12.75
N GLN A 3 -35.61 4.82 13.11
CA GLN A 3 -36.59 5.02 14.19
C GLN A 3 -35.91 5.36 15.54
N LEU A 4 -34.82 4.69 15.89
CA LEU A 4 -34.08 4.97 17.13
C LEU A 4 -33.48 6.38 17.11
N PHE A 5 -32.97 6.83 15.96
CA PHE A 5 -32.45 8.18 15.81
C PHE A 5 -33.56 9.24 15.96
N ASN A 6 -34.75 8.99 15.40
CA ASN A 6 -35.91 9.88 15.58
C ASN A 6 -36.35 10.00 17.05
N GLU A 7 -36.10 8.96 17.84
CA GLU A 7 -36.35 8.94 19.29
C GLU A 7 -35.17 9.47 20.13
N ASN A 8 -34.13 10.05 19.49
CA ASN A 8 -32.88 10.50 20.14
C ASN A 8 -32.13 9.42 20.92
N ILE A 9 -32.26 8.16 20.51
CA ILE A 9 -31.54 7.03 21.10
C ILE A 9 -30.20 6.85 20.40
N ILE A 10 -29.14 6.62 21.18
CA ILE A 10 -27.80 6.27 20.67
C ILE A 10 -27.67 4.74 20.70
N PRO A 11 -27.83 4.04 19.56
CA PRO A 11 -27.70 2.60 19.52
C PRO A 11 -26.24 2.17 19.70
N VAL A 12 -26.00 1.29 20.67
CA VAL A 12 -24.72 0.59 20.84
C VAL A 12 -24.87 -0.79 20.25
N MET A 13 -24.05 -1.12 19.26
CA MET A 13 -24.13 -2.39 18.55
C MET A 13 -22.81 -3.17 18.64
N PRO A 14 -22.87 -4.51 18.78
CA PRO A 14 -21.67 -5.32 18.68
C PRO A 14 -21.11 -5.27 17.26
N GLY A 15 -19.81 -5.03 17.14
CA GLY A 15 -19.08 -5.26 15.89
C GLY A 15 -18.85 -6.75 15.63
N PHE A 16 -18.23 -7.08 14.49
CA PHE A 16 -17.69 -8.41 14.13
C PHE A 16 -18.72 -9.52 13.87
N ILE A 17 -19.93 -9.42 14.40
CA ILE A 17 -20.98 -10.45 14.32
C ILE A 17 -22.00 -10.06 13.23
N GLY A 18 -22.55 -11.07 12.54
CA GLY A 18 -23.61 -10.90 11.56
C GLY A 18 -24.56 -12.10 11.51
N LYS A 19 -25.48 -12.10 10.55
CA LYS A 19 -26.46 -13.17 10.32
C LYS A 19 -26.41 -13.63 8.86
N THR A 20 -26.49 -14.94 8.62
CA THR A 20 -26.64 -15.49 7.26
C THR A 20 -28.07 -15.27 6.76
N LEU A 21 -28.31 -15.47 5.45
CA LEU A 21 -29.67 -15.43 4.86
C LEU A 21 -30.63 -16.45 5.49
N ARG A 22 -30.10 -17.55 6.05
CA ARG A 22 -30.87 -18.58 6.77
C ARG A 22 -31.13 -18.24 8.23
N GLY A 23 -30.60 -17.11 8.69
CA GLY A 23 -30.79 -16.65 10.06
C GLY A 23 -29.74 -17.17 11.06
N GLU A 24 -28.67 -17.81 10.61
CA GLU A 24 -27.63 -18.31 11.50
C GLU A 24 -26.66 -17.19 11.89
N ILE A 25 -26.23 -17.17 13.16
CA ILE A 25 -25.21 -16.23 13.63
C ILE A 25 -23.86 -16.59 13.00
N THR A 26 -23.15 -15.59 12.48
CA THR A 26 -21.84 -15.75 11.86
C THR A 26 -20.89 -14.63 12.29
N THR A 27 -19.62 -14.78 11.96
CA THR A 27 -18.59 -13.75 12.21
C THR A 27 -17.98 -13.26 10.91
N LEU A 28 -17.55 -12.00 10.90
CA LEU A 28 -16.92 -11.36 9.74
C LEU A 28 -15.40 -11.64 9.65
N GLY A 29 -14.84 -12.36 10.64
CA GLY A 29 -13.42 -12.65 10.73
C GLY A 29 -12.57 -11.43 11.10
N ARG A 30 -11.26 -11.50 10.84
CA ARG A 30 -10.33 -10.43 11.23
C ARG A 30 -10.70 -9.10 10.57
N GLY A 31 -10.75 -8.03 11.38
CA GLY A 31 -11.24 -6.72 10.95
C GLY A 31 -12.75 -6.59 10.93
N GLY A 32 -13.48 -7.52 11.54
CA GLY A 32 -14.93 -7.53 11.53
C GLY A 32 -15.57 -6.32 12.18
N SER A 33 -14.98 -5.76 13.25
CA SER A 33 -15.49 -4.55 13.90
C SER A 33 -15.41 -3.34 12.96
N ASP A 34 -14.24 -3.07 12.37
CA ASP A 34 -14.05 -2.02 11.36
C ASP A 34 -15.02 -2.21 10.18
N THR A 35 -15.13 -3.45 9.69
CA THR A 35 -16.05 -3.80 8.60
C THR A 35 -17.50 -3.50 8.97
N THR A 36 -17.91 -3.83 10.20
CA THR A 36 -19.27 -3.55 10.69
C THR A 36 -19.51 -2.04 10.71
N ALA A 37 -18.57 -1.25 11.23
CA ALA A 37 -18.69 0.20 11.27
C ALA A 37 -18.85 0.80 9.87
N PHE A 38 -18.04 0.38 8.90
CA PHE A 38 -18.11 0.86 7.52
C PHE A 38 -19.42 0.47 6.83
N LEU A 39 -19.87 -0.77 6.98
CA LEU A 39 -21.13 -1.23 6.39
C LEU A 39 -22.33 -0.51 6.98
N VAL A 40 -22.36 -0.31 8.30
CA VAL A 40 -23.43 0.43 8.98
C VAL A 40 -23.43 1.90 8.54
N ALA A 41 -22.26 2.55 8.54
CA ALA A 41 -22.11 3.94 8.10
C ALA A 41 -22.63 4.15 6.67
N LYS A 42 -22.28 3.24 5.76
CA LYS A 42 -22.80 3.26 4.39
C LYS A 42 -24.32 3.09 4.35
N ALA A 43 -24.87 2.14 5.10
CA ALA A 43 -26.30 1.84 5.11
C ALA A 43 -27.16 2.99 5.65
N ILE A 44 -26.63 3.77 6.61
CA ILE A 44 -27.33 4.92 7.19
C ILE A 44 -26.97 6.26 6.53
N GLY A 45 -26.12 6.26 5.49
CA GLY A 45 -25.65 7.48 4.84
C GLY A 45 -24.86 8.42 5.75
N ALA A 46 -24.05 7.87 6.66
CA ALA A 46 -23.24 8.67 7.58
C ALA A 46 -22.21 9.53 6.82
N SER A 47 -21.90 10.72 7.32
CA SER A 47 -20.84 11.56 6.75
C SER A 47 -19.44 11.13 7.19
N ASP A 48 -19.32 10.56 8.39
CA ASP A 48 -18.07 10.31 9.07
C ASP A 48 -18.10 8.98 9.86
N VAL A 49 -16.96 8.29 9.86
CA VAL A 49 -16.67 7.16 10.72
C VAL A 49 -15.39 7.46 11.50
N ILE A 50 -15.46 7.41 12.82
CA ILE A 50 -14.31 7.60 13.70
C ILE A 50 -13.92 6.25 14.28
N ILE A 51 -12.77 5.75 13.89
CA ILE A 51 -12.11 4.59 14.48
C ILE A 51 -11.33 5.08 15.70
N VAL A 52 -11.82 4.71 16.88
CA VAL A 52 -11.22 5.10 18.15
C VAL A 52 -10.23 4.04 18.61
N THR A 53 -8.99 4.45 18.88
CA THR A 53 -7.88 3.57 19.25
C THR A 53 -7.03 4.15 20.40
N ASP A 54 -6.00 3.45 20.85
CA ASP A 54 -5.12 3.84 21.95
C ASP A 54 -3.97 4.78 21.53
N VAL A 55 -3.75 4.93 20.22
CA VAL A 55 -2.79 5.84 19.60
C VAL A 55 -3.48 7.11 19.04
N ALA A 56 -2.74 8.22 18.97
CA ALA A 56 -3.24 9.52 18.49
C ALA A 56 -3.73 9.51 17.03
N GLY A 57 -3.34 8.51 16.25
CA GLY A 57 -3.65 8.33 14.84
C GLY A 57 -2.74 7.26 14.25
N ILE A 58 -2.61 7.25 12.93
CA ILE A 58 -1.61 6.44 12.23
C ILE A 58 -0.27 7.17 12.36
N LEU A 59 0.74 6.46 12.86
CA LEU A 59 2.07 7.00 13.14
C LEU A 59 3.04 6.69 12.01
N SER A 60 4.03 7.57 11.79
CA SER A 60 5.05 7.44 10.75
C SER A 60 5.99 6.24 10.96
N ALA A 61 6.07 5.73 12.19
CA ALA A 61 6.84 4.56 12.59
C ALA A 61 6.22 3.95 13.87
N ASP A 62 6.62 2.72 14.21
CA ASP A 62 6.21 2.09 15.47
C ASP A 62 6.83 2.86 16.66
N PRO A 63 6.02 3.46 17.57
CA PRO A 63 6.51 4.20 18.73
C PRO A 63 7.30 3.34 19.71
N LYS A 64 7.18 2.00 19.66
CA LYS A 64 7.99 1.08 20.48
C LYS A 64 9.42 0.96 19.99
N ILE A 65 9.67 1.27 18.72
CA ILE A 65 10.98 1.17 18.06
C ILE A 65 11.60 2.54 17.86
N VAL A 66 10.80 3.51 17.35
CA VAL A 66 11.25 4.86 17.04
C VAL A 66 10.63 5.83 18.04
N PRO A 67 11.43 6.55 18.85
CA PRO A 67 10.89 7.55 19.76
C PRO A 67 10.30 8.73 18.97
N ASN A 68 9.22 9.31 19.49
CA ASN A 68 8.54 10.49 18.92
C ASN A 68 8.16 10.35 17.43
N PRO A 69 7.45 9.28 17.00
CA PRO A 69 6.99 9.18 15.64
C PRO A 69 5.95 10.28 15.34
N LYS A 70 5.93 10.76 14.11
CA LYS A 70 5.01 11.81 13.69
C LYS A 70 3.64 11.21 13.40
N ILE A 71 2.57 11.94 13.70
CA ILE A 71 1.22 11.58 13.27
C ILE A 71 1.10 11.88 11.77
N ILE A 72 0.58 10.94 11.00
CA ILE A 72 0.21 11.15 9.61
C ILE A 72 -1.15 11.83 9.62
N GLU A 73 -1.25 13.08 9.16
CA GLU A 73 -2.52 13.81 9.18
C GLU A 73 -3.54 13.27 8.18
N LYS A 74 -3.06 12.87 6.99
CA LYS A 74 -3.88 12.36 5.90
C LYS A 74 -3.18 11.23 5.16
N ILE A 75 -3.92 10.18 4.81
CA ILE A 75 -3.40 9.06 4.04
C ILE A 75 -4.44 8.52 3.07
N ASP A 76 -4.03 8.23 1.84
CA ASP A 76 -4.89 7.57 0.86
C ASP A 76 -5.11 6.10 1.23
N VAL A 77 -6.32 5.58 1.00
CA VAL A 77 -6.69 4.19 1.33
C VAL A 77 -5.75 3.17 0.68
N GLU A 78 -5.25 3.44 -0.54
CA GLU A 78 -4.28 2.57 -1.22
C GLU A 78 -2.94 2.52 -0.50
N LYS A 79 -2.39 3.68 -0.12
CA LYS A 79 -1.15 3.78 0.67
C LYS A 79 -1.31 3.13 2.03
N LEU A 80 -2.45 3.32 2.67
CA LEU A 80 -2.78 2.67 3.94
C LEU A 80 -2.84 1.15 3.78
N ALA A 81 -3.42 0.63 2.70
CA ALA A 81 -3.47 -0.80 2.44
C ALA A 81 -2.07 -1.41 2.34
N HIS A 82 -1.12 -0.71 1.72
CA HIS A 82 0.29 -1.11 1.70
C HIS A 82 0.92 -1.10 3.11
N LEU A 83 0.66 -0.09 3.94
CA LEU A 83 1.16 -0.08 5.32
C LEU A 83 0.58 -1.23 6.16
N CYS A 84 -0.70 -1.54 5.99
CA CYS A 84 -1.35 -2.65 6.68
C CYS A 84 -0.78 -4.03 6.28
N ASP A 85 -0.29 -4.19 5.05
CA ASP A 85 0.37 -5.43 4.61
C ASP A 85 1.67 -5.72 5.36
N VAL A 86 2.39 -4.68 5.77
CA VAL A 86 3.67 -4.79 6.49
C VAL A 86 3.47 -5.03 7.99
N GLY A 87 2.23 -5.24 8.43
CA GLY A 87 1.90 -5.59 9.82
C GLY A 87 1.51 -4.41 10.70
N ALA A 88 1.25 -3.24 10.12
CA ALA A 88 0.70 -2.10 10.86
C ALA A 88 -0.73 -2.41 11.35
N LYS A 89 -0.92 -2.47 12.68
CA LYS A 89 -2.18 -2.89 13.34
C LYS A 89 -3.13 -1.72 13.65
N PHE A 90 -3.34 -0.80 12.71
CA PHE A 90 -4.24 0.35 12.93
C PHE A 90 -5.68 0.04 12.51
N ILE A 91 -5.84 -0.42 11.28
CA ILE A 91 -7.09 -0.89 10.68
C ILE A 91 -6.77 -2.18 9.96
N HIS A 92 -7.67 -3.15 9.99
CA HIS A 92 -7.41 -4.41 9.32
C HIS A 92 -7.59 -4.27 7.81
N LYS A 93 -6.58 -4.61 6.98
CA LYS A 93 -6.64 -4.45 5.50
C LYS A 93 -7.94 -4.93 4.84
N LYS A 94 -8.53 -6.03 5.32
CA LYS A 94 -9.79 -6.58 4.76
C LYS A 94 -11.00 -5.63 4.91
N SER A 95 -11.00 -4.71 5.87
CA SER A 95 -12.09 -3.74 6.04
C SER A 95 -11.94 -2.56 5.07
N LEU A 96 -10.72 -2.23 4.63
CA LEU A 96 -10.45 -1.10 3.72
C LEU A 96 -11.17 -1.25 2.37
N LYS A 97 -11.47 -2.48 1.92
CA LYS A 97 -12.23 -2.73 0.68
C LYS A 97 -13.67 -2.21 0.70
N PHE A 98 -14.19 -1.89 1.88
CA PHE A 98 -15.54 -1.33 2.05
C PHE A 98 -15.53 0.21 2.06
N LEU A 99 -14.36 0.82 1.94
CA LEU A 99 -14.22 2.26 1.77
C LEU A 99 -14.28 2.61 0.30
N ASP A 100 -15.30 3.36 -0.09
CA ASP A 100 -15.57 3.78 -1.46
C ASP A 100 -15.66 5.31 -1.61
N GLY A 101 -15.39 6.05 -0.53
CA GLY A 101 -15.48 7.50 -0.50
C GLY A 101 -16.88 8.05 -0.21
N SER A 102 -17.88 7.20 0.06
CA SER A 102 -19.22 7.64 0.48
C SER A 102 -19.26 8.34 1.85
N PHE A 103 -18.26 8.08 2.69
CA PHE A 103 -18.07 8.71 3.99
C PHE A 103 -16.59 8.94 4.28
N ARG A 104 -16.29 9.89 5.16
CA ARG A 104 -14.92 10.13 5.64
C ARG A 104 -14.58 9.14 6.76
N VAL A 105 -13.35 8.66 6.79
CA VAL A 105 -12.87 7.84 7.91
C VAL A 105 -11.73 8.53 8.63
N ARG A 106 -11.76 8.49 9.95
CA ARG A 106 -10.74 9.06 10.82
C ARG A 106 -10.26 8.02 11.82
N VAL A 107 -8.96 8.01 12.11
CA VAL A 107 -8.38 7.28 13.24
C VAL A 107 -7.99 8.30 14.31
N ALA A 108 -8.58 8.18 15.50
CA ALA A 108 -8.37 9.09 16.62
C ALA A 108 -8.14 8.34 17.93
N SER A 109 -7.52 8.99 18.91
CA SER A 109 -7.32 8.39 20.22
C SER A 109 -8.50 8.61 21.15
N TYR A 110 -8.87 7.60 21.94
CA TYR A 110 -9.80 7.79 23.06
C TYR A 110 -9.23 8.71 24.16
N LYS A 111 -7.91 8.96 24.17
CA LYS A 111 -7.25 9.86 25.13
C LYS A 111 -7.30 11.32 24.71
N SER A 112 -7.67 11.62 23.46
CA SER A 112 -7.85 13.00 23.00
C SER A 112 -9.23 13.51 23.41
N ASN A 113 -9.30 14.74 23.89
CA ASN A 113 -10.56 15.44 24.14
C ASN A 113 -11.23 15.91 22.83
N ASN A 114 -10.58 15.74 21.69
CA ASN A 114 -11.05 16.16 20.39
C ASN A 114 -10.90 15.03 19.36
N LEU A 115 -11.99 14.29 19.10
CA LEU A 115 -12.00 13.21 18.11
C LEU A 115 -11.91 13.71 16.66
N ASN A 116 -11.84 15.03 16.41
CA ASN A 116 -11.56 15.59 15.09
C ASN A 116 -10.05 15.66 14.78
N GLU A 117 -9.19 15.22 15.70
CA GLU A 117 -7.75 15.12 15.51
C GLU A 117 -7.36 13.72 14.98
N GLY A 118 -6.05 13.49 14.78
CA GLY A 118 -5.53 12.22 14.30
C GLY A 118 -5.45 12.14 12.77
N THR A 119 -5.68 10.96 12.21
CA THR A 119 -5.45 10.68 10.79
C THR A 119 -6.75 10.58 10.01
N ILE A 120 -6.87 11.33 8.92
CA ILE A 120 -7.96 11.19 7.95
C ILE A 120 -7.54 10.19 6.86
N ILE A 121 -8.40 9.23 6.57
CA ILE A 121 -8.23 8.31 5.46
C ILE A 121 -9.00 8.85 4.27
N GLN A 122 -8.27 9.15 3.20
CA GLN A 122 -8.82 9.65 1.96
C GLN A 122 -9.11 8.48 1.03
N CYS A 123 -10.31 8.47 0.46
CA CYS A 123 -10.65 7.57 -0.64
C CYS A 123 -10.80 8.44 -1.89
N PRO A 124 -9.74 8.58 -2.71
CA PRO A 124 -9.92 9.13 -4.03
C PRO A 124 -10.97 8.29 -4.76
N ILE A 125 -11.96 8.94 -5.37
CA ILE A 125 -12.92 8.26 -6.22
C ILE A 125 -12.15 7.78 -7.44
N HIS A 126 -11.70 6.52 -7.42
CA HIS A 126 -11.27 5.86 -8.63
C HIS A 126 -12.53 5.59 -9.45
N ARG A 127 -12.73 6.37 -10.52
CA ARG A 127 -13.59 5.92 -11.62
C ARG A 127 -13.11 4.51 -11.98
N ASN A 128 -14.04 3.60 -12.25
CA ASN A 128 -13.82 2.18 -12.53
C ASN A 128 -12.95 1.89 -13.79
N ASP A 129 -12.04 2.78 -14.16
CA ASP A 129 -10.97 2.52 -15.09
C ASP A 129 -9.90 1.71 -14.37
N VAL A 130 -10.21 0.43 -14.11
CA VAL A 130 -9.16 -0.58 -13.93
C VAL A 130 -8.51 -0.77 -15.29
N SER A 131 -7.73 0.22 -15.73
CA SER A 131 -6.79 0.04 -16.82
C SER A 131 -5.70 -0.87 -16.27
N ARG A 132 -5.81 -2.17 -16.58
CA ARG A 132 -4.67 -3.06 -16.54
C ARG A 132 -3.67 -2.54 -17.55
N GLU A 133 -2.79 -1.63 -17.13
CA GLU A 133 -1.54 -1.45 -17.82
C GLU A 133 -0.72 -2.71 -17.54
N ASN A 134 -0.87 -3.70 -18.41
CA ASN A 134 0.19 -4.67 -18.63
C ASN A 134 1.39 -3.84 -19.08
N MET A 135 2.18 -3.37 -18.13
CA MET A 135 3.41 -2.67 -18.42
C MET A 135 4.47 -3.75 -18.59
N PRO A 136 4.84 -4.13 -19.83
CA PRO A 136 5.93 -5.06 -20.02
C PRO A 136 7.16 -4.48 -19.34
N MET A 137 7.79 -5.26 -18.48
CA MET A 137 8.99 -4.87 -17.78
C MET A 137 10.20 -5.57 -18.39
N ALA A 138 11.36 -4.96 -18.24
CA ALA A 138 12.64 -5.61 -18.46
C ALA A 138 13.43 -5.65 -17.16
N CYS A 139 14.21 -6.70 -16.99
CA CYS A 139 15.17 -6.85 -15.92
C CYS A 139 16.58 -6.65 -16.46
N ILE A 140 17.28 -5.65 -15.94
CA ILE A 140 18.69 -5.41 -16.16
C ILE A 140 19.43 -6.01 -14.97
N THR A 141 20.23 -7.04 -15.23
CA THR A 141 21.03 -7.73 -14.22
C THR A 141 22.47 -7.29 -14.36
N MET A 142 23.06 -6.82 -13.27
CA MET A 142 24.46 -6.44 -13.15
C MET A 142 25.14 -7.38 -12.16
N VAL A 143 26.34 -7.82 -12.49
CA VAL A 143 27.15 -8.74 -11.68
C VAL A 143 28.40 -8.02 -11.21
N ALA A 144 28.69 -8.14 -9.92
CA ALA A 144 29.91 -7.64 -9.29
C ALA A 144 30.96 -8.75 -9.16
N GLU A 145 32.24 -8.40 -9.15
CA GLU A 145 33.32 -9.36 -8.86
C GLU A 145 33.40 -9.70 -7.37
N LYS A 146 33.26 -8.69 -6.48
CA LYS A 146 33.26 -8.89 -5.03
C LYS A 146 32.03 -8.33 -4.36
N SER A 147 31.69 -8.90 -3.20
CA SER A 147 30.47 -8.53 -2.49
C SER A 147 30.49 -7.15 -1.87
N SER A 148 31.68 -6.61 -1.60
CA SER A 148 31.87 -5.25 -1.09
C SER A 148 31.45 -4.19 -2.10
N GLU A 149 31.41 -4.53 -3.39
CA GLU A 149 31.33 -3.57 -4.48
C GLU A 149 29.89 -3.35 -4.98
N ILE A 150 28.94 -4.18 -4.55
CA ILE A 150 27.54 -4.08 -4.99
C ILE A 150 26.90 -2.74 -4.61
N TRP A 151 27.31 -2.15 -3.49
CA TRP A 151 26.81 -0.85 -3.04
C TRP A 151 27.30 0.31 -3.91
N ASP A 152 28.53 0.22 -4.44
CA ASP A 152 29.08 1.21 -5.37
C ASP A 152 28.38 1.11 -6.72
N ILE A 153 28.18 -0.11 -7.23
CA ILE A 153 27.42 -0.36 -8.46
C ILE A 153 25.97 0.13 -8.29
N LEU A 154 25.33 -0.18 -7.16
CA LEU A 154 23.96 0.27 -6.86
C LEU A 154 23.84 1.79 -6.86
N SER A 155 24.71 2.46 -6.11
CA SER A 155 24.67 3.92 -5.96
C SER A 155 24.87 4.61 -7.31
N LYS A 156 25.86 4.16 -8.09
CA LYS A 156 26.14 4.69 -9.43
C LYS A 156 25.01 4.38 -10.42
N ALA A 157 24.50 3.15 -10.43
CA ALA A 157 23.41 2.76 -11.31
C ALA A 157 22.15 3.59 -11.06
N LEU A 158 21.78 3.82 -9.80
CA LEU A 158 20.64 4.67 -9.44
C LEU A 158 20.86 6.13 -9.82
N GLU A 159 22.06 6.66 -9.64
CA GLU A 159 22.40 8.02 -10.07
C GLU A 159 22.28 8.18 -11.60
N ILE A 160 22.81 7.22 -12.36
CA ILE A 160 22.75 7.20 -13.82
C ILE A 160 21.29 7.18 -14.29
N ILE A 161 20.48 6.29 -13.72
CA ILE A 161 19.06 6.17 -14.05
C ILE A 161 18.31 7.46 -13.73
N LYS A 162 18.55 8.04 -12.54
CA LYS A 162 17.94 9.30 -12.11
C LYS A 162 18.28 10.44 -13.07
N ARG A 163 19.55 10.59 -13.47
CA ARG A 163 19.99 11.62 -14.44
C ARG A 163 19.35 11.47 -15.82
N ASN A 164 18.91 10.26 -16.19
CA ASN A 164 18.29 9.97 -17.48
C ASN A 164 16.76 9.87 -17.43
N ASN A 165 16.16 10.18 -16.27
CA ASN A 165 14.73 10.14 -16.01
C ASN A 165 14.06 8.79 -16.35
N ILE A 166 14.77 7.69 -16.12
CA ILE A 166 14.26 6.33 -16.31
C ILE A 166 13.60 5.88 -14.99
N ALA A 167 12.38 5.36 -15.05
CA ALA A 167 11.67 4.91 -13.86
C ALA A 167 12.14 3.51 -13.43
N VAL A 168 12.55 3.36 -12.17
CA VAL A 168 12.80 2.04 -11.56
C VAL A 168 11.50 1.53 -10.96
N LEU A 169 11.03 0.39 -11.47
CA LEU A 169 9.80 -0.26 -11.01
C LEU A 169 10.06 -1.15 -9.79
N ALA A 170 11.21 -1.84 -9.77
CA ALA A 170 11.66 -2.65 -8.65
C ALA A 170 13.18 -2.83 -8.69
N LEU A 171 13.74 -3.18 -7.54
CA LEU A 171 15.16 -3.44 -7.37
C LEU A 171 15.36 -4.62 -6.42
N THR A 172 16.26 -5.54 -6.78
CA THR A 172 16.71 -6.60 -5.86
C THR A 172 18.22 -6.66 -5.89
N ALA A 173 18.84 -6.71 -4.72
CA ALA A 173 20.27 -6.89 -4.58
C ALA A 173 20.56 -8.13 -3.74
N ASP A 174 21.54 -8.92 -4.17
CA ASP A 174 22.25 -9.91 -3.36
C ASP A 174 23.74 -9.52 -3.32
N PRO A 175 24.62 -10.23 -2.58
CA PRO A 175 26.01 -9.83 -2.44
C PRO A 175 26.74 -9.59 -3.77
N TYR A 176 26.41 -10.28 -4.86
CA TYR A 176 27.14 -10.17 -6.13
C TYR A 176 26.27 -9.74 -7.31
N LEU A 177 24.95 -9.58 -7.10
CA LEU A 177 23.98 -9.39 -8.16
C LEU A 177 23.06 -8.21 -7.83
N LEU A 178 22.93 -7.30 -8.80
CA LEU A 178 21.94 -6.25 -8.75
C LEU A 178 20.99 -6.40 -9.93
N LYS A 179 19.69 -6.53 -9.65
CA LYS A 179 18.65 -6.52 -10.67
C LYS A 179 17.83 -5.24 -10.56
N LEU A 180 17.70 -4.56 -11.68
CA LEU A 180 16.85 -3.39 -11.86
C LEU A 180 15.73 -3.72 -12.82
N TYR A 181 14.49 -3.48 -12.38
CA TYR A 181 13.31 -3.64 -13.21
C TYR A 181 12.88 -2.27 -13.72
N VAL A 182 12.79 -2.12 -15.04
CA VAL A 182 12.40 -0.90 -15.74
C VAL A 182 11.30 -1.21 -16.75
N GLN A 183 10.69 -0.18 -17.33
CA GLN A 183 9.75 -0.37 -18.44
C GLN A 183 10.49 -0.97 -19.65
N ASP A 184 9.87 -1.92 -20.35
CA ASP A 184 10.51 -2.62 -21.48
C ASP A 184 10.92 -1.65 -22.61
N ALA A 185 10.12 -0.59 -22.82
CA ALA A 185 10.42 0.47 -23.78
C ALA A 185 11.73 1.23 -23.49
N GLU A 186 12.11 1.34 -22.21
CA GLU A 186 13.32 2.04 -21.79
C GLU A 186 14.53 1.11 -21.60
N ALA A 187 14.31 -0.20 -21.70
CA ALA A 187 15.27 -1.22 -21.29
C ALA A 187 16.60 -1.15 -22.05
N GLU A 188 16.55 -1.02 -23.37
CA GLU A 188 17.76 -0.93 -24.19
C GLU A 188 18.56 0.34 -23.91
N LYS A 189 17.88 1.48 -23.78
CA LYS A 189 18.49 2.77 -23.44
C LYS A 189 19.16 2.67 -22.08
N ALA A 190 18.45 2.15 -21.08
CA ALA A 190 18.95 1.95 -19.73
C ALA A 190 20.19 1.05 -19.71
N ALA A 191 20.13 -0.11 -20.37
CA ALA A 191 21.24 -1.07 -20.42
C ALA A 191 22.51 -0.48 -21.07
N LYS A 192 22.36 0.25 -22.19
CA LYS A 192 23.48 0.90 -22.88
C LYS A 192 24.18 1.94 -21.99
N ILE A 193 23.41 2.82 -21.37
CA ILE A 193 23.94 3.91 -20.54
C ILE A 193 24.57 3.37 -19.25
N LEU A 194 23.93 2.38 -18.62
CA LEU A 194 24.47 1.71 -17.44
C LEU A 194 25.79 1.03 -17.78
N HIS A 195 25.84 0.23 -18.84
CA HIS A 195 27.07 -0.47 -19.22
C HIS A 195 28.21 0.51 -19.52
N SER A 196 27.98 1.53 -20.36
CA SER A 196 29.05 2.46 -20.74
C SER A 196 29.67 3.18 -19.55
N LYS A 197 28.83 3.57 -18.57
CA LYS A 197 29.27 4.36 -17.41
C LYS A 197 29.80 3.49 -16.27
N LEU A 198 29.23 2.31 -16.06
CA LEU A 198 29.73 1.38 -15.04
C LEU A 198 31.11 0.84 -15.43
N VAL A 199 31.34 0.56 -16.71
CA VAL A 199 32.66 0.14 -17.20
C VAL A 199 33.70 1.29 -17.08
N SER A 200 33.31 2.54 -17.34
CA SER A 200 34.24 3.68 -17.23
C SER A 200 34.56 4.04 -15.78
N ASP A 201 33.56 4.03 -14.91
CA ASP A 201 33.63 4.66 -13.59
C ASP A 201 33.88 3.65 -12.45
N VAL A 202 33.85 2.34 -12.74
CA VAL A 202 33.92 1.26 -11.75
C VAL A 202 34.93 0.18 -12.17
N ARG A 203 36.12 0.60 -12.60
CA ARG A 203 37.19 -0.31 -13.05
C ARG A 203 37.54 -1.33 -11.96
N GLY A 204 37.25 -2.60 -12.22
CA GLY A 204 37.61 -3.75 -11.38
C GLY A 204 36.44 -4.35 -10.58
N ASP A 205 35.28 -3.69 -10.55
CA ASP A 205 34.18 -4.14 -9.69
C ASP A 205 32.94 -4.62 -10.48
N PHE A 206 32.78 -4.15 -11.71
CA PHE A 206 31.68 -4.53 -12.58
C PHE A 206 32.11 -5.65 -13.54
N LEU A 207 31.53 -6.84 -13.36
CA LEU A 207 31.86 -8.03 -14.16
C LEU A 207 31.05 -8.10 -15.46
N ALA A 208 29.73 -7.98 -15.36
CA ALA A 208 28.84 -8.20 -16.51
C ALA A 208 27.48 -7.50 -16.34
N LEU A 209 26.82 -7.22 -17.47
CA LEU A 209 25.42 -6.80 -17.52
C LEU A 209 24.66 -7.65 -18.54
N ALA A 210 23.48 -8.11 -18.14
CA ALA A 210 22.54 -8.84 -18.99
C ALA A 210 21.16 -8.19 -18.94
N ILE A 211 20.41 -8.29 -20.03
CA ILE A 211 19.04 -7.77 -20.12
C ILE A 211 18.07 -8.90 -20.47
N LYS A 212 16.97 -8.99 -19.72
CA LYS A 212 15.84 -9.87 -20.01
C LYS A 212 14.58 -9.04 -20.18
N ARG A 213 14.01 -9.07 -21.38
CA ARG A 213 12.83 -8.29 -21.80
C ARG A 213 11.54 -9.10 -21.72
N GLY A 214 10.40 -8.42 -21.84
CA GLY A 214 9.09 -9.08 -21.90
C GLY A 214 8.68 -9.79 -20.61
N ILE A 215 9.18 -9.31 -19.46
CA ILE A 215 8.74 -9.81 -18.15
C ILE A 215 7.37 -9.20 -17.87
N VAL A 216 6.33 -10.03 -18.02
CA VAL A 216 4.97 -9.64 -17.66
C VAL A 216 4.76 -9.93 -16.18
N ASN A 217 4.39 -8.92 -15.42
CA ASN A 217 3.96 -9.12 -14.04
C ASN A 217 2.61 -9.87 -14.06
N LYS A 218 2.64 -11.20 -13.96
CA LYS A 218 1.43 -12.01 -13.72
C LYS A 218 1.02 -11.86 -12.26
N ALA A 219 0.60 -10.66 -11.86
CA ALA A 219 -0.18 -10.51 -10.66
C ALA A 219 -1.58 -11.10 -10.95
N GLU A 220 -1.78 -12.40 -10.63
CA GLU A 220 -3.12 -13.00 -10.61
C GLU A 220 -3.96 -12.32 -9.53
N CYS A 221 -4.61 -11.21 -9.88
CA CYS A 221 -5.74 -10.72 -9.11
C CYS A 221 -6.98 -11.54 -9.53
N LYS A 222 -7.17 -12.71 -8.92
CA LYS A 222 -8.46 -13.43 -8.97
C LYS A 222 -9.46 -12.66 -8.11
N PHE A 223 -10.03 -11.59 -8.66
CA PHE A 223 -11.36 -11.15 -8.23
C PHE A 223 -12.38 -12.09 -8.86
N LYS A 224 -12.72 -13.18 -8.15
CA LYS A 224 -14.03 -13.79 -8.35
C LYS A 224 -15.04 -12.74 -7.89
N GLY A 225 -15.68 -12.09 -8.85
CA GLY A 225 -16.79 -11.19 -8.59
C GLY A 225 -17.82 -11.90 -7.73
N LEU A 226 -18.02 -11.41 -6.51
CA LEU A 226 -19.32 -11.46 -5.87
C LEU A 226 -20.11 -10.31 -6.46
N LEU A 227 -20.61 -10.53 -7.68
CA LEU A 227 -21.83 -9.87 -8.12
C LEU A 227 -22.93 -10.44 -7.22
N LEU A 228 -23.31 -9.66 -6.21
CA LEU A 228 -24.59 -9.81 -5.55
C LEU A 228 -25.66 -9.46 -6.59
N ASN A 229 -26.33 -10.48 -7.12
CA ASN A 229 -27.74 -10.39 -7.47
C ASN A 229 -28.53 -10.90 -6.27
#